data_AF-A0A1H6NYR9-F1
#
_entry.id   AF-A0A1H6NYR9-F1
#
_cell.length_a   1.000
_cell.length_b   1.000
_cell.length_c   1.000
_cell.angle_alpha   90.00
_cell.angle_beta   90.00
_cell.angle_gamma   90.00
#
_symmetry.space_group_name_H-M   'P 1'
#
loop_
_entity.id
_entity.type
_entity.pdbx_description
1 polymer ?
#
loop_
_entity_poly.entity_id
_entity_poly.type
_entity_poly.pdbx_seq_one_letter_code
_entity_poly.pdbx_strand_id
1 'polypeptide(L)'
;MDTQIESALRYVRNANGGATLANFLEDHEPIGQKLWDGLVAGNWVRIGPDGKIQISPSQDALSIGVEGDHLVIRIGVDCLCNITETADTWPARNEEGDPCKILDRQQFIQDLVNELGRDDEQGATSIHLAFDQAAQDVLESGSESVELPYD
;
A
#
# COMPACT_ATOMS: atom_id res chain seq x y z
N MET A 1 -2.89 -14.92 -9.47
CA MET A 1 -4.07 -14.60 -8.64
C MET A 1 -5.26 -15.38 -9.18
N ASP A 2 -6.11 -15.90 -8.30
CA ASP A 2 -7.33 -16.63 -8.68
C ASP A 2 -8.36 -15.68 -9.31
N THR A 3 -8.83 -15.97 -10.51
CA THR A 3 -9.71 -15.09 -11.32
C THR A 3 -11.02 -14.72 -10.61
N GLN A 4 -11.49 -15.59 -9.71
CA GLN A 4 -12.70 -15.39 -8.94
C GLN A 4 -12.54 -14.36 -7.82
N ILE A 5 -11.34 -14.27 -7.23
CA ILE A 5 -11.06 -13.32 -6.14
C ILE A 5 -11.01 -11.88 -6.69
N GLU A 6 -10.44 -11.68 -7.88
CA GLU A 6 -10.41 -10.37 -8.53
C GLU A 6 -11.82 -9.88 -8.90
N SER A 7 -12.69 -10.79 -9.40
CA SER A 7 -14.09 -10.48 -9.69
C SER A 7 -14.86 -10.08 -8.42
N ALA A 8 -14.67 -10.81 -7.32
CA ALA A 8 -15.30 -10.51 -6.05
C ALA A 8 -14.84 -9.16 -5.46
N LEU A 9 -13.56 -8.83 -5.57
CA LEU A 9 -13.05 -7.51 -5.18
C LEU A 9 -13.63 -6.39 -6.03
N ARG A 10 -13.75 -6.59 -7.35
CA ARG A 10 -14.34 -5.62 -8.27
C ARG A 10 -15.81 -5.35 -7.92
N TYR A 11 -16.56 -6.38 -7.54
CA TYR A 11 -17.93 -6.23 -7.04
C TYR A 11 -17.98 -5.31 -5.82
N VAL A 12 -17.15 -5.56 -4.81
CA VAL A 12 -17.12 -4.75 -3.57
C VAL A 12 -16.70 -3.29 -3.88
N ARG A 13 -15.73 -3.08 -4.78
CA ARG A 13 -15.33 -1.73 -5.24
C ARG A 13 -16.48 -0.98 -5.90
N ASN A 14 -17.19 -1.65 -6.82
CA ASN A 14 -18.27 -1.04 -7.60
C ASN A 14 -19.54 -0.79 -6.77
N ALA A 15 -19.72 -1.53 -5.67
CA ALA A 15 -20.88 -1.38 -4.81
C ALA A 15 -20.89 -0.05 -4.02
N ASN A 16 -19.82 0.75 -4.07
CA ASN A 16 -19.71 2.09 -3.46
C ASN A 16 -20.18 2.13 -1.99
N GLY A 17 -19.81 1.11 -1.20
CA GLY A 17 -20.22 0.96 0.19
C GLY A 17 -21.63 0.41 0.41
N GLY A 18 -22.26 -0.19 -0.61
CA GLY A 18 -23.58 -0.83 -0.53
C GLY A 18 -23.56 -2.36 -0.43
N ALA A 19 -22.41 -3.00 -0.62
CA ALA A 19 -22.30 -4.46 -0.54
C ALA A 19 -22.44 -4.93 0.91
N THR A 20 -23.36 -5.86 1.17
CA THR A 20 -23.50 -6.57 2.45
C THR A 20 -23.05 -8.01 2.27
N LEU A 21 -22.73 -8.70 3.38
CA LEU A 21 -22.39 -10.12 3.33
C LEU A 21 -23.51 -10.96 2.70
N ALA A 22 -24.77 -10.65 3.05
CA ALA A 22 -25.93 -11.35 2.51
C ALA A 22 -26.00 -11.26 0.98
N ASN A 23 -25.91 -10.05 0.43
CA ASN A 23 -25.96 -9.84 -1.03
C ASN A 23 -24.75 -10.49 -1.71
N PHE A 24 -23.57 -10.42 -1.09
CA PHE A 24 -22.36 -11.02 -1.64
C PHE A 24 -22.46 -12.54 -1.74
N LEU A 25 -23.00 -13.20 -0.70
CA LEU A 25 -23.18 -14.66 -0.69
C LEU A 25 -24.21 -15.12 -1.73
N GLU A 26 -25.31 -14.39 -1.87
CA GLU A 26 -26.37 -14.66 -2.85
C GLU A 26 -25.84 -14.52 -4.29
N ASP A 27 -25.13 -13.43 -4.58
CA ASP A 27 -24.60 -13.14 -5.92
C ASP A 27 -23.50 -14.11 -6.37
N HIS A 28 -22.87 -14.84 -5.44
CA HIS A 28 -21.75 -15.75 -5.71
C HIS A 28 -22.07 -17.21 -5.35
N GLU A 29 -23.34 -17.58 -5.21
CA GLU A 29 -23.71 -18.99 -5.02
C GLU A 29 -23.20 -19.89 -6.18
N PRO A 30 -22.75 -21.13 -5.89
CA PRO A 30 -22.71 -21.80 -4.58
C PRO A 30 -21.39 -21.58 -3.81
N ILE A 31 -20.46 -20.80 -4.37
CA ILE A 31 -19.09 -20.65 -3.85
C ILE A 31 -18.91 -19.44 -2.94
N GLY A 32 -19.95 -18.62 -2.75
CA GLY A 32 -19.90 -17.35 -2.03
C GLY A 32 -19.27 -17.47 -0.65
N GLN A 33 -19.61 -18.51 0.12
CA GLN A 33 -19.03 -18.72 1.45
C GLN A 33 -17.52 -19.00 1.38
N LYS A 34 -17.11 -19.89 0.48
CA LYS A 34 -15.68 -20.25 0.31
C LYS A 34 -14.87 -19.05 -0.21
N LEU A 35 -15.45 -18.25 -1.10
CA LEU A 35 -14.85 -17.00 -1.58
C LEU A 35 -14.73 -15.98 -0.46
N TRP A 36 -15.78 -15.81 0.34
CA TRP A 36 -15.77 -14.93 1.52
C TRP A 36 -14.69 -15.35 2.51
N ASP A 37 -14.63 -16.63 2.87
CA ASP A 37 -13.62 -17.16 3.78
C ASP A 37 -12.20 -16.93 3.24
N GLY A 38 -12.00 -17.08 1.93
CA GLY A 38 -10.72 -16.78 1.28
C GLY A 38 -10.36 -15.29 1.30
N LEU A 39 -11.33 -14.41 1.06
CA LEU A 39 -11.14 -12.95 1.10
C LEU A 39 -10.83 -12.45 2.52
N VAL A 40 -11.52 -13.00 3.53
CA VAL A 40 -11.27 -12.67 4.94
C VAL A 40 -9.95 -13.26 5.42
N ALA A 41 -9.66 -14.52 5.11
CA ALA A 41 -8.38 -15.15 5.45
C ALA A 41 -7.19 -14.47 4.76
N GLY A 42 -7.40 -13.95 3.55
CA GLY A 42 -6.43 -13.12 2.85
C GLY A 42 -6.29 -11.70 3.43
N ASN A 43 -7.20 -11.27 4.31
CA ASN A 43 -7.33 -9.90 4.81
C ASN A 43 -7.64 -8.87 3.71
N TRP A 44 -8.44 -9.24 2.71
CA TRP A 44 -8.78 -8.41 1.53
C TRP A 44 -10.06 -7.61 1.76
N VAL A 45 -10.95 -8.14 2.60
CA VAL A 45 -12.22 -7.53 2.95
C VAL A 45 -12.48 -7.68 4.45
N ARG A 46 -13.32 -6.79 4.98
CA ARG A 46 -13.84 -6.84 6.36
C ARG A 46 -15.28 -6.35 6.39
N ILE A 47 -16.01 -6.66 7.46
CA ILE A 47 -17.31 -6.04 7.74
C ILE A 47 -17.09 -4.77 8.54
N GLY A 48 -17.54 -3.64 8.00
CA GLY A 48 -17.56 -2.35 8.68
C GLY A 48 -18.58 -2.32 9.82
N PRO A 49 -18.49 -1.33 10.73
CA PRO A 49 -19.42 -1.18 11.84
C PRO A 49 -20.87 -0.89 11.40
N ASP A 50 -21.06 -0.50 10.14
CA ASP A 50 -22.33 -0.30 9.45
C ASP A 50 -22.89 -1.58 8.79
N GLY A 51 -22.23 -2.73 8.99
CA GLY A 51 -22.64 -4.02 8.43
C GLY A 51 -22.32 -4.21 6.95
N LYS A 52 -21.57 -3.29 6.34
CA LYS A 52 -21.19 -3.33 4.93
C LYS A 52 -19.81 -3.93 4.74
N ILE A 53 -19.60 -4.57 3.59
CA ILE A 53 -18.30 -5.06 3.18
C ILE A 53 -17.42 -3.86 2.82
N GLN A 54 -16.29 -3.75 3.50
CA GLN A 54 -15.24 -2.80 3.20
C GLN A 54 -14.03 -3.56 2.67
N ILE A 55 -13.35 -2.99 1.69
CA ILE A 55 -12.04 -3.50 1.29
C ILE A 55 -11.06 -3.10 2.39
N SER A 56 -10.29 -4.08 2.85
CA SER A 56 -9.26 -3.79 3.85
C SER A 56 -8.19 -2.91 3.20
N PRO A 57 -7.82 -1.77 3.79
CA PRO A 57 -6.78 -0.88 3.27
C PRO A 57 -5.38 -1.51 3.27
N SER A 58 -5.24 -2.75 3.78
CA SER A 58 -4.01 -3.56 3.70
C SER A 58 -3.57 -3.87 2.27
N GLN A 59 -4.41 -3.60 1.26
CA GLN A 59 -4.09 -3.73 -0.17
C GLN A 59 -3.94 -2.38 -0.90
N ASP A 60 -4.07 -1.23 -0.23
CA ASP A 60 -3.79 0.04 -0.91
C ASP A 60 -2.29 0.12 -1.20
N ALA A 61 -1.98 -0.12 -2.47
CA ALA A 61 -0.72 0.16 -3.13
C ALA A 61 -0.50 1.67 -3.03
N LEU A 62 0.23 2.11 -2.00
CA LEU A 62 0.73 3.47 -1.81
C LEU A 62 -0.25 4.60 -2.22
N SER A 63 -0.89 5.24 -1.25
CA SER A 63 -1.61 6.50 -1.48
C SER A 63 -0.74 7.70 -1.09
N ILE A 64 -0.76 8.72 -1.96
CA ILE A 64 -0.11 10.00 -1.74
C ILE A 64 -1.17 11.08 -1.98
N GLY A 65 -1.31 12.03 -1.05
CA GLY A 65 -2.27 13.11 -1.17
C GLY A 65 -2.03 14.22 -0.14
N VAL A 66 -2.85 15.26 -0.19
CA VAL A 66 -2.79 16.39 0.75
C VAL A 66 -4.04 16.36 1.64
N GLU A 67 -3.84 16.38 2.95
CA GLU A 67 -4.89 16.46 3.96
C GLU A 67 -4.70 17.69 4.84
N GLY A 68 -5.55 18.71 4.62
CA GLY A 68 -5.32 20.04 5.21
C GLY A 68 -4.00 20.61 4.70
N ASP A 69 -3.12 20.98 5.63
CA ASP A 69 -1.79 21.54 5.32
C ASP A 69 -0.67 20.48 5.33
N HIS A 70 -1.01 19.19 5.24
CA HIS A 70 -0.04 18.10 5.32
C HIS A 70 -0.02 17.26 4.05
N LEU A 71 1.18 17.00 3.53
CA LEU A 71 1.41 15.89 2.60
C LEU A 71 1.34 14.57 3.38
N VAL A 72 0.44 13.69 2.98
CA VAL A 72 0.24 12.40 3.63
C VAL A 72 0.55 11.27 2.65
N ILE A 73 1.48 10.41 3.05
CA ILE A 73 1.85 9.19 2.36
C ILE A 73 1.40 8.01 3.22
N ARG A 74 0.56 7.13 2.66
CA ARG A 74 0.14 5.90 3.34
C ARG A 74 0.46 4.70 2.49
N ILE A 75 1.12 3.72 3.12
CA ILE A 75 1.38 2.42 2.53
C ILE A 75 0.88 1.34 3.47
N GLY A 76 0.15 0.35 2.95
CA GLY A 76 -0.21 -0.82 3.73
C GLY A 76 1.04 -1.57 4.17
N VAL A 77 1.13 -1.92 5.46
CA VAL A 77 2.31 -2.62 6.02
C VAL A 77 2.62 -3.90 5.24
N ASP A 78 1.61 -4.70 4.91
CA ASP A 78 1.79 -5.92 4.13
C ASP A 78 2.31 -5.64 2.72
N CYS A 79 1.83 -4.57 2.08
CA CYS A 79 2.30 -4.14 0.77
C CYS A 79 3.76 -3.71 0.81
N LEU A 80 4.14 -2.89 1.79
CA LEU A 80 5.51 -2.44 2.00
C LEU A 80 6.46 -3.61 2.23
N CYS A 81 6.16 -4.51 3.18
CA CYS A 81 6.99 -5.68 3.47
C CYS A 81 7.14 -6.58 2.24
N ASN A 82 6.06 -6.83 1.49
CA ASN A 82 6.13 -7.66 0.29
C ASN A 82 6.98 -7.01 -0.81
N ILE A 83 6.81 -5.71 -1.07
CA ILE A 83 7.63 -5.00 -2.08
C ILE A 83 9.11 -5.07 -1.69
N THR A 84 9.43 -4.83 -0.41
CA THR A 84 10.79 -4.93 0.10
C THR A 84 11.41 -6.30 -0.13
N GLU A 85 10.73 -7.40 0.22
CA GLU A 85 11.24 -8.76 0.00
C GLU A 85 11.41 -9.15 -1.47
N THR A 86 10.68 -8.48 -2.37
CA THR A 86 10.73 -8.72 -3.83
C THR A 86 11.65 -7.75 -4.58
N ALA A 87 12.20 -6.74 -3.91
CA ALA A 87 13.02 -5.73 -4.55
C ALA A 87 14.38 -6.30 -4.97
N ASP A 88 14.84 -5.97 -6.18
CA ASP A 88 16.15 -6.42 -6.70
C ASP A 88 17.34 -5.92 -5.86
N THR A 89 17.13 -4.83 -5.11
CA THR A 89 18.11 -4.22 -4.21
C THR A 89 18.11 -4.84 -2.81
N TRP A 90 17.15 -5.71 -2.49
CA TRP A 90 17.11 -6.42 -1.22
C TRP A 90 18.24 -7.44 -1.16
N PRO A 91 18.96 -7.58 -0.02
CA PRO A 91 20.17 -8.40 0.07
C PRO A 91 19.98 -9.79 -0.53
N ALA A 92 20.95 -10.14 -1.36
CA ALA A 92 20.96 -11.36 -2.14
C ALA A 92 20.88 -12.59 -1.23
N ARG A 93 20.34 -13.64 -1.84
CA ARG A 93 20.09 -14.96 -1.26
C ARG A 93 21.25 -15.43 -0.37
N ASN A 94 20.93 -16.14 0.71
CA ASN A 94 21.95 -16.78 1.56
C ASN A 94 22.81 -17.78 0.74
N GLU A 95 23.82 -18.39 1.37
CA GLU A 95 24.70 -19.38 0.72
C GLU A 95 23.95 -20.57 0.09
N GLU A 96 22.72 -20.84 0.54
CA GLU A 96 21.84 -21.91 0.06
C GLU A 96 20.88 -21.45 -1.05
N GLY A 97 20.87 -20.16 -1.40
CA GLY A 97 20.02 -19.62 -2.45
C GLY A 97 18.64 -19.15 -1.96
N ASP A 98 18.38 -19.07 -0.66
CA ASP A 98 17.12 -18.56 -0.11
C ASP A 98 17.11 -17.03 0.03
N PRO A 99 16.02 -16.34 -0.36
CA PRO A 99 15.92 -14.89 -0.24
C PRO A 99 15.87 -14.44 1.24
N CYS A 100 16.36 -13.24 1.51
CA CYS A 100 16.23 -12.62 2.82
C CYS A 100 14.75 -12.33 3.13
N LYS A 101 14.27 -12.74 4.31
CA LYS A 101 12.87 -12.61 4.73
C LYS A 101 12.73 -11.73 5.97
N ILE A 102 11.66 -10.98 6.03
CA ILE A 102 11.24 -10.19 7.19
C ILE A 102 10.59 -11.13 8.19
N LEU A 103 11.28 -11.39 9.31
CA LEU A 103 10.82 -12.32 10.35
C LEU A 103 9.79 -11.68 11.29
N ASP A 104 9.95 -10.40 11.57
CA ASP A 104 9.03 -9.60 12.40
C ASP A 104 8.64 -8.34 11.63
N ARG A 105 7.42 -8.34 11.10
CA ARG A 105 6.90 -7.23 10.30
C ARG A 105 6.70 -5.96 11.13
N GLN A 106 6.28 -6.07 12.39
CA GLN A 106 6.02 -4.89 13.20
C GLN A 106 7.31 -4.20 13.60
N GLN A 107 8.29 -4.98 14.06
CA GLN A 107 9.60 -4.45 14.41
C GLN A 107 10.30 -3.87 13.18
N PHE A 108 10.25 -4.56 12.04
CA PHE A 108 10.85 -4.06 10.80
C PHE A 108 10.27 -2.70 10.37
N ILE A 109 8.95 -2.51 10.47
CA ILE A 109 8.32 -1.23 10.14
C ILE A 109 8.76 -0.13 11.10
N GLN A 110 8.88 -0.42 12.39
CA GLN A 110 9.37 0.55 13.36
C GLN A 110 10.81 0.96 13.06
N ASP A 111 11.67 0.00 12.73
CA ASP A 111 13.07 0.25 12.38
C ASP A 111 13.17 1.06 11.08
N LEU A 112 12.34 0.73 10.08
CA LEU A 112 12.28 1.48 8.83
C LEU A 112 11.82 2.93 9.03
N VAL A 113 10.79 3.16 9.85
CA VAL A 113 10.32 4.52 10.18
C VAL A 113 11.41 5.31 10.88
N ASN A 114 12.15 4.68 11.80
CA ASN A 114 13.26 5.32 12.48
C ASN A 114 14.38 5.71 11.50
N GLU A 115 14.71 4.84 10.55
CA GLU A 115 15.73 5.12 9.53
C GLU A 115 15.29 6.21 8.56
N LEU A 116 14.02 6.20 8.12
CA LEU A 116 13.46 7.25 7.26
C LEU A 116 13.42 8.63 7.94
N GLY A 117 13.30 8.66 9.27
CA GLY A 117 13.35 9.87 10.08
C GLY A 117 14.74 10.22 10.59
N ARG A 118 15.77 9.43 10.24
CA ARG A 118 17.14 9.68 10.68
C ARG A 118 17.77 10.77 9.82
N ASP A 119 18.27 11.80 10.48
CA ASP A 119 19.02 12.87 9.84
C ASP A 119 20.46 12.44 9.54
N ASP A 120 21.00 12.92 8.42
CA ASP A 120 22.42 12.88 8.11
C ASP A 120 23.18 14.03 8.81
N GLU A 121 24.48 14.15 8.53
CA GLU A 121 25.33 15.20 9.11
C GLU A 121 24.90 16.63 8.71
N GLN A 122 24.04 16.76 7.69
CA GLN A 122 23.53 18.02 7.17
C GLN A 122 22.07 18.28 7.56
N GLY A 123 21.43 17.37 8.30
CA GLY A 123 20.04 17.48 8.73
C GLY A 123 19.01 17.02 7.69
N ALA A 124 19.44 16.30 6.64
CA ALA A 124 18.55 15.74 5.64
C ALA A 124 18.23 14.27 5.99
N THR A 125 16.99 13.88 5.76
CA THR A 125 16.56 12.48 5.88
C THR A 125 16.43 11.82 4.50
N SER A 126 16.32 10.49 4.45
CA SER A 126 16.06 9.78 3.19
C SER A 126 14.77 10.23 2.49
N ILE A 127 13.78 10.70 3.25
CA ILE A 127 12.53 11.23 2.69
C ILE A 127 12.76 12.59 2.01
N HIS A 128 13.62 13.44 2.56
CA HIS A 128 13.98 14.72 1.93
C HIS A 128 14.61 14.48 0.55
N LEU A 129 15.56 13.55 0.45
CA LEU A 129 16.20 13.19 -0.82
C LEU A 129 15.19 12.66 -1.85
N ALA A 130 14.22 11.85 -1.41
CA ALA A 130 13.16 11.35 -2.28
C ALA A 130 12.28 12.48 -2.81
N PHE A 131 12.01 13.51 -2.00
CA PHE A 131 11.25 14.69 -2.42
C PHE A 131 12.05 15.63 -3.31
N ASP A 132 13.35 15.78 -3.10
CA ASP A 132 14.20 16.61 -3.96
C ASP A 132 14.16 16.11 -5.41
N GLN A 133 14.27 14.79 -5.60
CA GLN A 133 14.15 14.20 -6.93
C GLN A 133 12.75 14.43 -7.54
N ALA A 134 11.69 14.21 -6.77
CA ALA A 134 10.33 14.43 -7.26
C ALA A 134 10.06 15.91 -7.62
N ALA A 135 10.60 16.85 -6.84
CA ALA A 135 10.51 18.28 -7.11
C ALA A 135 11.27 18.67 -8.37
N GLN A 136 12.46 18.08 -8.60
CA GLN A 136 13.21 18.27 -9.82
C GLN A 136 12.43 17.76 -11.04
N ASP A 137 11.84 16.57 -10.97
CA ASP A 137 11.03 16.03 -12.07
C ASP A 137 9.82 16.93 -12.39
N VAL A 138 9.21 17.55 -11.38
CA VAL A 138 8.13 18.53 -11.56
C VAL A 138 8.62 19.77 -12.32
N LEU A 139 9.80 20.29 -11.99
CA LEU A 139 10.41 21.41 -12.73
C LEU A 139 10.72 21.03 -14.17
N GLU A 140 11.32 19.87 -14.39
CA GLU A 140 11.66 19.35 -15.72
C GLU A 140 10.41 19.11 -16.58
N SER A 141 9.27 18.80 -15.96
CA SER A 141 7.98 18.68 -16.64
C SER A 141 7.37 20.02 -17.07
N GLY A 142 8.00 21.15 -16.74
CA GLY A 142 7.55 22.49 -17.11
C GLY A 142 6.41 23.01 -16.22
N SER A 143 6.45 22.71 -14.92
CA SER A 143 5.44 23.20 -13.98
C SER A 143 5.40 24.73 -13.91
N GLU A 144 4.23 25.31 -14.21
CA GLU A 144 3.98 26.76 -14.09
C GLU A 144 3.82 27.23 -12.63
N SER A 145 3.83 26.29 -11.68
CA SER A 145 3.66 26.60 -10.26
C SER A 145 4.97 27.03 -9.57
N VAL A 146 6.09 27.06 -10.30
CA VAL A 146 7.39 27.47 -9.78
C VAL A 146 7.97 28.56 -10.68
N GLU A 147 8.36 29.69 -10.07
CA GLU A 147 9.07 30.77 -10.74
C GLU A 147 10.57 30.43 -10.79
N LEU A 148 11.13 30.37 -12.00
CA LEU A 148 12.57 30.20 -12.14
C LEU A 148 13.26 31.55 -11.97
N PRO A 149 14.42 31.61 -11.27
CA PRO A 149 15.10 32.87 -10.99
C PRO A 149 15.63 33.64 -12.22
N TYR A 150 15.43 33.11 -13.43
CA TYR A 150 15.91 33.69 -14.69
C TYR A 150 14.83 33.79 -15.79
N ASP A 151 13.54 33.71 -15.44
CA ASP A 151 12.48 34.18 -16.34
C ASP A 151 12.43 35.72 -16.42
#